data_AF-A0A397VDM4-F1
#
_entry.id   AF-A0A397VDM4-F1
#
_cell.length_a   1.000
_cell.length_b   1.000
_cell.length_c   1.000
_cell.angle_alpha   90.00
_cell.angle_beta   90.00
_cell.angle_gamma   90.00
#
_symmetry.space_group_name_H-M   'P 1'
#
loop_
_entity.id
_entity.type
_entity.pdbx_description
1 polymer ?
#
loop_
_entity_poly.entity_id
_entity_poly.type
_entity_poly.pdbx_seq_one_letter_code
_entity_poly.pdbx_strand_id
1 'polypeptide(L)'
;MNMENDLRKLYWLFVFFISFIPLSGVLYGIIYDNKHVYRISLNGVTIVFALGLAISLWFHFCKCFVPVAVKILSGTSKGLEPISKFLIETRFIGSFISLCIRTIFFCWFIILLISDVFVRATFSRLAGLHKGTNHRYSPIGATNTNFQPLGLFENIEDKNTTKLNGLQYSQKIALSLASAAKLAFEDVPIIAYELKNAGYDMKTFKPIAYKNICGYICEKDNNIILVFRGSNPLNIQNCLTDIRSFLRKIESSVKGDMGLVHEGFYEAMGEPTDIDDELSYSKSQTTIELHNTSLVKIVETTFKAIKTLIIFLFESIITHVYDPIDHRYLGKDERYSSAYSQATRRITDLCQSGQGDNKNDDLVYENRKDINEQSIIQRKLTRESCKKRLFITGHSLGGGLALVFLAKLIQHDSPLLNILSGVYTYGQPNVGDIEFAKSYGPDISKKIFLHVYDNDIVCRIPPWAPYVGPPGNLIFMDSSYSISIYPPNPVTNLSIPIRTVRKISFIQLSGILNLNVIRRMINESWLRITFRFIFPFFINDHFPGEYTNAIREGKIERIILGIDEIGILY
;
A
#
# COMPACT_ATOMS: atom_id res chain seq x y z
N MET A 1 -30.49 0.71 10.64
CA MET A 1 -31.87 0.46 10.16
C MET A 1 -32.55 1.71 9.59
N ASN A 2 -32.45 2.90 10.20
CA ASN A 2 -33.11 4.12 9.66
C ASN A 2 -32.55 4.61 8.31
N MET A 3 -31.22 4.66 8.16
CA MET A 3 -30.56 5.15 6.92
C MET A 3 -30.90 4.32 5.65
N GLU A 4 -31.29 3.06 5.82
CA GLU A 4 -31.58 2.13 4.71
C GLU A 4 -33.00 2.34 4.13
N ASN A 5 -33.96 2.66 5.00
CA ASN A 5 -35.31 3.04 4.57
C ASN A 5 -35.31 4.39 3.86
N ASP A 6 -34.46 5.32 4.30
CA ASP A 6 -34.33 6.63 3.68
C ASP A 6 -33.66 6.53 2.30
N LEU A 7 -32.65 5.67 2.13
CA LEU A 7 -32.04 5.41 0.82
C LEU A 7 -33.01 4.75 -0.17
N ARG A 8 -33.85 3.82 0.31
CA ARG A 8 -34.86 3.14 -0.53
C ARG A 8 -35.96 4.12 -0.97
N LYS A 9 -36.37 5.04 -0.08
CA LYS A 9 -37.30 6.12 -0.42
C LYS A 9 -36.69 7.06 -1.46
N LEU A 10 -35.43 7.45 -1.28
CA LEU A 10 -34.70 8.31 -2.21
C LEU A 10 -34.55 7.66 -3.59
N TYR A 11 -34.30 6.35 -3.65
CA TYR A 11 -34.22 5.58 -4.88
C TYR A 11 -35.55 5.58 -5.66
N TRP A 12 -36.66 5.29 -4.99
CA TRP A 12 -37.99 5.31 -5.64
C TRP A 12 -38.41 6.72 -6.05
N LEU A 13 -38.06 7.75 -5.27
CA LEU A 13 -38.19 9.15 -5.66
C LEU A 13 -37.43 9.45 -6.95
N PHE A 14 -36.18 8.98 -7.06
CA PHE A 14 -35.36 9.19 -8.25
C PHE A 14 -35.91 8.48 -9.50
N VAL A 15 -36.36 7.22 -9.37
CA VAL A 15 -37.05 6.49 -10.45
C VAL A 15 -38.29 7.25 -10.90
N PHE A 16 -39.10 7.75 -9.95
CA PHE A 16 -40.30 8.54 -10.23
C PHE A 16 -39.99 9.84 -10.98
N PHE A 17 -38.95 10.58 -10.58
CA PHE A 17 -38.53 11.81 -11.28
C PHE A 17 -38.00 11.54 -12.68
N ILE A 18 -37.25 10.46 -12.90
CA ILE A 18 -36.76 10.10 -14.24
C ILE A 18 -37.92 9.71 -15.16
N SER A 19 -38.96 9.08 -14.63
CA SER A 19 -40.15 8.71 -15.41
C SER A 19 -40.95 9.91 -15.93
N PHE A 20 -40.78 11.13 -15.39
CA PHE A 20 -41.47 12.33 -15.89
C PHE A 20 -41.07 12.72 -17.31
N ILE A 21 -39.83 12.47 -17.71
CA ILE A 21 -39.32 12.83 -19.05
C ILE A 21 -40.09 12.05 -20.14
N PRO A 22 -40.11 10.71 -20.14
CA PRO A 22 -40.92 9.97 -21.10
C PRO A 22 -42.42 10.19 -20.87
N LEU A 23 -42.90 10.46 -19.65
CA LEU A 23 -44.32 10.80 -19.43
C LEU A 23 -44.73 12.10 -20.13
N SER A 24 -43.86 13.12 -20.11
CA SER A 24 -44.10 14.38 -20.85
C SER A 24 -44.12 14.16 -22.37
N GLY A 25 -43.29 13.25 -22.87
CA GLY A 25 -43.30 12.83 -24.28
C GLY A 25 -44.57 12.07 -24.68
N VAL A 26 -45.16 11.29 -23.75
CA VAL A 26 -46.49 10.68 -23.94
C VAL A 26 -47.56 11.75 -24.06
N LEU A 27 -47.59 12.73 -23.14
CA LEU A 27 -48.52 13.87 -23.18
C LEU A 27 -48.38 14.69 -24.47
N TYR A 28 -47.14 15.00 -24.88
CA TYR A 28 -46.86 15.70 -26.13
C TYR A 28 -47.35 14.90 -27.36
N GLY A 29 -47.08 13.59 -27.39
CA GLY A 29 -47.55 12.71 -28.46
C GLY A 29 -49.09 12.66 -28.57
N ILE A 30 -49.80 12.79 -27.45
CA ILE A 30 -51.27 12.87 -27.42
C ILE A 30 -51.77 14.23 -27.90
N ILE A 31 -51.18 15.33 -27.42
CA ILE A 31 -51.62 16.71 -27.74
C ILE A 31 -51.42 17.03 -29.23
N TYR A 32 -50.32 16.56 -29.82
CA TYR A 32 -49.95 16.86 -31.20
C TYR A 32 -50.22 15.71 -32.19
N ASP A 33 -50.99 14.68 -31.78
CA ASP A 33 -51.33 13.46 -32.55
C ASP A 33 -50.14 12.76 -33.23
N ASN A 34 -48.95 12.86 -32.61
CA ASN A 34 -47.74 12.23 -33.13
C ASN A 34 -47.59 10.82 -32.57
N LYS A 35 -48.17 9.85 -33.29
CA LYS A 35 -48.15 8.42 -32.92
C LYS A 35 -46.76 7.85 -32.70
N HIS A 36 -45.74 8.34 -33.41
CA HIS A 36 -44.36 7.87 -33.22
C HIS A 36 -43.79 8.31 -31.88
N VAL A 37 -43.95 9.59 -31.53
CA VAL A 37 -43.47 10.15 -30.25
C VAL A 37 -44.21 9.52 -29.08
N TYR A 38 -45.53 9.31 -29.20
CA TYR A 38 -46.33 8.60 -28.19
C TYR A 38 -45.79 7.19 -27.90
N ARG A 39 -45.57 6.38 -28.93
CA ARG A 39 -45.12 4.98 -28.77
C ARG A 39 -43.71 4.88 -28.20
N ILE A 40 -42.79 5.73 -28.65
CA ILE A 40 -41.42 5.77 -28.14
C ILE A 40 -41.42 6.17 -26.66
N SER A 41 -42.19 7.20 -26.31
CA SER A 41 -42.26 7.71 -24.95
C SER A 41 -42.92 6.71 -23.98
N LEU A 42 -43.98 6.02 -24.42
CA LEU A 42 -44.63 4.98 -23.64
C LEU A 42 -43.69 3.80 -23.34
N ASN A 43 -42.94 3.35 -24.34
CA ASN A 43 -41.90 2.33 -24.16
C ASN A 43 -40.78 2.83 -23.23
N GLY A 44 -40.43 4.12 -23.29
CA GLY A 44 -39.48 4.73 -22.36
C GLY A 44 -39.92 4.63 -20.90
N VAL A 45 -41.20 4.93 -20.59
CA VAL A 45 -41.75 4.80 -19.23
C VAL A 45 -41.66 3.35 -18.75
N THR A 46 -42.08 2.38 -19.58
CA THR A 46 -42.10 0.97 -19.18
C THR A 46 -40.69 0.42 -18.95
N ILE A 47 -39.71 0.80 -19.78
CA ILE A 47 -38.31 0.41 -19.61
C ILE A 47 -37.73 0.97 -18.31
N VAL A 48 -37.95 2.26 -18.00
CA VAL A 48 -37.45 2.89 -16.77
C VAL A 48 -38.02 2.20 -15.52
N PHE A 49 -39.34 1.93 -15.51
CA PHE A 49 -39.97 1.21 -14.39
C PHE A 49 -39.50 -0.25 -14.28
N ALA A 50 -39.35 -0.95 -15.40
CA ALA A 50 -38.86 -2.33 -15.41
C ALA A 50 -37.42 -2.43 -14.91
N LEU A 51 -36.53 -1.53 -15.34
CA LEU A 51 -35.15 -1.44 -14.83
C LEU A 51 -35.13 -1.10 -13.34
N GLY A 52 -35.97 -0.16 -12.90
CA GLY A 52 -36.07 0.23 -11.49
C GLY A 52 -36.51 -0.95 -10.60
N LEU A 53 -37.53 -1.68 -11.04
CA LEU A 53 -38.03 -2.86 -10.36
C LEU A 53 -36.98 -3.99 -10.37
N ALA A 54 -36.28 -4.21 -11.49
CA ALA A 54 -35.22 -5.20 -11.59
C ALA A 54 -34.05 -4.90 -10.61
N ILE A 55 -33.60 -3.65 -10.51
CA ILE A 55 -32.55 -3.25 -9.56
C ILE A 55 -33.01 -3.42 -8.11
N SER A 56 -34.26 -3.05 -7.79
CA SER A 56 -34.82 -3.22 -6.45
C SER A 56 -34.94 -4.70 -6.06
N LEU A 57 -35.43 -5.55 -6.98
CA LEU A 57 -35.50 -6.99 -6.78
C LEU A 57 -34.10 -7.59 -6.64
N TRP A 58 -33.13 -7.14 -7.43
CA TRP A 58 -31.73 -7.56 -7.33
C TRP A 58 -31.14 -7.23 -5.96
N PHE A 59 -31.35 -6.02 -5.45
CA PHE A 59 -30.89 -5.63 -4.12
C PHE A 59 -31.52 -6.49 -3.02
N HIS A 60 -32.83 -6.72 -3.10
CA HIS A 60 -33.54 -7.57 -2.14
C HIS A 60 -33.08 -9.03 -2.21
N PHE A 61 -32.89 -9.55 -3.42
CA PHE A 61 -32.33 -10.86 -3.68
C PHE A 61 -30.93 -10.99 -3.05
N CYS A 62 -30.01 -10.06 -3.32
CA CYS A 62 -28.67 -10.07 -2.72
C CYS A 62 -28.76 -10.06 -1.19
N LYS A 63 -29.63 -9.24 -0.60
CA LYS A 63 -29.80 -9.16 0.86
C LYS A 63 -30.27 -10.48 1.48
N CYS A 64 -31.21 -11.18 0.84
CA CYS A 64 -31.69 -12.47 1.32
C CYS A 64 -30.72 -13.61 1.02
N PHE A 65 -30.02 -13.53 -0.12
CA PHE A 65 -29.07 -14.52 -0.58
C PHE A 65 -27.78 -14.53 0.25
N VAL A 66 -27.27 -13.36 0.66
CA VAL A 66 -25.99 -13.26 1.40
C VAL A 66 -25.99 -14.12 2.69
N PRO A 67 -26.98 -14.05 3.60
CA PRO A 67 -27.03 -14.92 4.77
C PRO A 67 -27.07 -16.41 4.44
N VAL A 68 -27.82 -16.79 3.39
CA VAL A 68 -27.92 -18.18 2.93
C VAL A 68 -26.58 -18.65 2.37
N ALA A 69 -25.95 -17.85 1.51
CA ALA A 69 -24.64 -18.11 0.93
C ALA A 69 -23.56 -18.23 2.02
N VAL A 70 -23.56 -17.35 3.02
CA VAL A 70 -22.65 -17.41 4.17
C VAL A 70 -22.87 -18.68 4.99
N LYS A 71 -24.13 -19.10 5.21
CA LYS A 71 -24.44 -20.34 5.93
C LYS A 71 -23.98 -21.57 5.15
N ILE A 72 -24.19 -21.60 3.84
CA ILE A 72 -23.69 -22.65 2.95
C ILE A 72 -22.15 -22.70 3.01
N LEU A 73 -21.48 -21.56 2.86
CA LEU A 73 -20.03 -21.44 2.87
C LEU A 73 -19.42 -21.84 4.22
N SER A 74 -20.09 -21.52 5.33
CA SER A 74 -19.68 -21.97 6.66
C SER A 74 -19.87 -23.47 6.83
N GLY A 75 -20.97 -24.04 6.30
CA GLY A 75 -21.21 -25.48 6.29
C GLY A 75 -20.16 -26.23 5.47
N THR A 76 -19.83 -25.75 4.27
CA THR A 76 -18.79 -26.35 3.43
C THR A 76 -17.42 -26.22 4.06
N SER A 77 -17.08 -25.06 4.64
CA SER A 77 -15.83 -24.85 5.38
C SER A 77 -15.67 -25.86 6.52
N LYS A 78 -16.69 -26.02 7.37
CA LYS A 78 -16.67 -27.01 8.46
C LYS A 78 -16.55 -28.45 7.96
N GLY A 79 -17.22 -28.79 6.85
CA GLY A 79 -17.13 -30.12 6.25
C GLY A 79 -15.76 -30.42 5.62
N LEU A 80 -15.11 -29.40 5.05
CA LEU A 80 -13.79 -29.51 4.42
C LEU A 80 -12.64 -29.42 5.42
N GLU A 81 -12.84 -28.86 6.61
CA GLU A 81 -11.79 -28.70 7.62
C GLU A 81 -11.10 -30.02 8.03
N PRO A 82 -11.80 -31.12 8.35
CA PRO A 82 -11.15 -32.38 8.68
C PRO A 82 -10.37 -32.96 7.48
N ILE A 83 -10.90 -32.79 6.27
CA ILE A 83 -10.25 -33.26 5.04
C ILE A 83 -8.97 -32.47 4.79
N SER A 84 -9.02 -31.14 4.93
CA SER A 84 -7.88 -30.25 4.80
C SER A 84 -6.77 -30.61 5.79
N LYS A 85 -7.12 -30.85 7.06
CA LYS A 85 -6.15 -31.29 8.10
C LYS A 85 -5.51 -32.63 7.75
N PHE A 86 -6.32 -33.61 7.37
CA PHE A 86 -5.82 -34.92 6.94
C PHE A 86 -4.85 -34.82 5.75
N LEU A 87 -5.19 -34.01 4.74
CA LEU A 87 -4.33 -33.81 3.57
C LEU A 87 -3.00 -33.13 3.92
N ILE A 88 -3.00 -32.18 4.87
CA ILE A 88 -1.78 -31.49 5.34
C ILE A 88 -0.82 -32.48 6.02
N GLU A 89 -1.33 -33.44 6.79
CA GLU A 89 -0.50 -34.43 7.49
C GLU A 89 0.17 -35.42 6.53
N THR A 90 -0.37 -35.59 5.31
CA THR A 90 0.21 -36.49 4.31
C THR A 90 1.36 -35.83 3.53
N ARG A 91 2.57 -36.42 3.61
CA ARG A 91 3.77 -35.87 2.94
C ARG A 91 3.67 -35.86 1.41
N PHE A 92 3.19 -36.95 0.82
CA PHE A 92 3.14 -37.11 -0.65
C PHE A 92 1.87 -36.52 -1.27
N ILE A 93 0.70 -36.92 -0.76
CA ILE A 93 -0.60 -36.50 -1.30
C ILE A 93 -0.80 -34.99 -1.10
N GLY A 94 -0.50 -34.47 0.09
CA GLY A 94 -0.55 -33.03 0.37
C GLY A 94 0.35 -32.23 -0.56
N SER A 95 1.59 -32.67 -0.78
CA SER A 95 2.52 -31.98 -1.69
C SER A 95 2.02 -31.96 -3.14
N PHE A 96 1.49 -33.09 -3.63
CA PHE A 96 0.94 -33.18 -4.98
C PHE A 96 -0.29 -32.29 -5.15
N ILE A 97 -1.24 -32.34 -4.22
CA ILE A 97 -2.44 -31.50 -4.23
C ILE A 97 -2.05 -30.02 -4.15
N SER A 98 -1.10 -29.66 -3.29
CA SER A 98 -0.61 -28.29 -3.20
C SER A 98 0.00 -27.83 -4.53
N LEU A 99 0.72 -28.69 -5.26
CA LEU A 99 1.26 -28.36 -6.57
C LEU A 99 0.14 -28.12 -7.58
N CYS A 100 -0.86 -29.01 -7.66
CA CYS A 100 -2.00 -28.85 -8.56
C CYS A 100 -2.79 -27.56 -8.27
N ILE A 101 -3.11 -27.29 -7.00
CA ILE A 101 -3.81 -26.07 -6.58
C ILE A 101 -2.97 -24.86 -7.00
N ARG A 102 -1.67 -24.85 -6.71
CA ARG A 102 -0.76 -23.76 -7.11
C ARG A 102 -0.77 -23.57 -8.62
N THR A 103 -0.64 -24.62 -9.42
CA THR A 103 -0.58 -24.49 -10.89
C THR A 103 -1.87 -23.91 -11.47
N ILE A 104 -3.03 -24.49 -11.11
CA ILE A 104 -4.34 -23.99 -11.58
C ILE A 104 -4.53 -22.53 -11.17
N PHE A 105 -4.20 -22.25 -9.93
CA PHE A 105 -4.22 -20.92 -9.37
C PHE A 105 -3.32 -19.94 -10.15
N PHE A 106 -2.07 -20.31 -10.43
CA PHE A 106 -1.11 -19.45 -11.12
C PHE A 106 -1.56 -19.18 -12.56
N CYS A 107 -2.14 -20.17 -13.25
CA CYS A 107 -2.74 -19.97 -14.56
C CYS A 107 -3.86 -18.92 -14.52
N TRP A 108 -4.80 -19.05 -13.59
CA TRP A 108 -5.90 -18.08 -13.42
C TRP A 108 -5.40 -16.69 -13.01
N PHE A 109 -4.39 -16.65 -12.14
CA PHE A 109 -3.77 -15.41 -11.71
C PHE A 109 -3.11 -14.67 -12.88
N ILE A 110 -2.39 -15.37 -13.77
CA ILE A 110 -1.81 -14.75 -14.97
C ILE A 110 -2.90 -14.15 -15.88
N ILE A 111 -4.05 -14.82 -16.03
CA ILE A 111 -5.19 -14.29 -16.80
C ILE A 111 -5.74 -13.01 -16.15
N LEU A 112 -5.88 -12.98 -14.82
CA LEU A 112 -6.30 -11.78 -14.09
C LEU A 112 -5.28 -10.64 -14.21
N LEU A 113 -3.97 -10.94 -14.19
CA LEU A 113 -2.91 -9.95 -14.38
C LEU A 113 -2.93 -9.35 -15.78
N ILE A 114 -3.09 -10.17 -16.82
CA ILE A 114 -3.22 -9.67 -18.20
C ILE A 114 -4.46 -8.76 -18.32
N SER A 115 -5.49 -9.00 -17.50
CA SER A 115 -6.73 -8.22 -17.47
C SER A 115 -6.70 -7.04 -16.49
N ASP A 116 -5.58 -6.77 -15.83
CA ASP A 116 -5.48 -5.82 -14.71
C ASP A 116 -5.86 -4.38 -15.10
N VAL A 117 -5.44 -3.90 -16.27
CA VAL A 117 -5.83 -2.56 -16.77
C VAL A 117 -7.35 -2.47 -16.92
N PHE A 118 -7.98 -3.50 -17.49
CA PHE A 118 -9.44 -3.56 -17.64
C PHE A 118 -10.15 -3.62 -16.29
N VAL A 119 -9.62 -4.43 -15.36
CA VAL A 119 -10.09 -4.58 -14.00
C VAL A 119 -10.05 -3.24 -13.26
N ARG A 120 -8.92 -2.51 -13.30
CA ARG A 120 -8.78 -1.19 -12.70
C ARG A 120 -9.69 -0.15 -13.34
N ALA A 121 -9.77 -0.11 -14.67
CA ALA A 121 -10.62 0.83 -15.39
C ALA A 121 -12.12 0.59 -15.11
N THR A 122 -12.50 -0.66 -14.84
CA THR A 122 -13.87 -1.01 -14.46
C THR A 122 -14.14 -0.63 -13.00
N PHE A 123 -13.23 -0.99 -12.09
CA PHE A 123 -13.40 -0.71 -10.67
C PHE A 123 -13.23 0.77 -10.30
N SER A 124 -12.45 1.55 -11.03
CA SER A 124 -12.34 3.01 -10.81
C SER A 124 -13.66 3.74 -11.08
N ARG A 125 -14.49 3.24 -12.01
CA ARG A 125 -15.84 3.78 -12.27
C ARG A 125 -16.84 3.38 -11.18
N LEU A 126 -16.64 2.21 -10.60
CA LEU A 126 -17.46 1.66 -9.51
C LEU A 126 -17.03 2.19 -8.13
N ALA A 127 -15.84 2.79 -8.03
CA ALA A 127 -15.40 3.48 -6.84
C ALA A 127 -16.35 4.65 -6.54
N GLY A 128 -16.94 4.62 -5.35
CA GLY A 128 -17.84 5.67 -4.87
C GLY A 128 -17.13 7.02 -4.77
N LEU A 129 -17.92 8.08 -4.61
CA LEU A 129 -17.41 9.42 -4.34
C LEU A 129 -17.06 9.59 -2.87
N HIS A 130 -15.95 10.26 -2.61
CA HIS A 130 -15.51 10.66 -1.28
C HIS A 130 -16.46 11.71 -0.71
N LYS A 131 -16.97 11.42 0.51
CA LYS A 131 -17.86 12.30 1.27
C LYS A 131 -17.05 13.46 1.87
N GLY A 132 -16.78 14.47 1.06
CA GLY A 132 -16.07 15.69 1.47
C GLY A 132 -15.42 16.43 0.31
N THR A 133 -14.81 15.68 -0.61
CA THR A 133 -14.08 16.27 -1.75
C THR A 133 -14.79 16.08 -3.09
N ASN A 134 -15.79 15.18 -3.17
CA ASN A 134 -16.40 14.73 -4.44
C ASN A 134 -15.41 14.11 -5.44
N HIS A 135 -14.20 13.77 -5.01
CA HIS A 135 -13.27 12.95 -5.77
C HIS A 135 -13.65 11.47 -5.66
N ARG A 136 -13.34 10.67 -6.68
CA ARG A 136 -13.57 9.22 -6.63
C ARG A 136 -12.51 8.58 -5.73
N TYR A 137 -12.92 7.62 -4.92
CA TYR A 137 -11.96 6.80 -4.21
C TYR A 137 -11.08 6.03 -5.19
N SER A 138 -9.83 5.74 -4.79
CA SER A 138 -9.03 4.75 -5.48
C SER A 138 -9.72 3.37 -5.42
N PRO A 139 -9.53 2.47 -6.41
CA PRO A 139 -10.08 1.11 -6.35
C PRO A 139 -9.70 0.35 -5.07
N ILE A 140 -8.56 0.70 -4.46
CA ILE A 140 -8.06 0.11 -3.21
C ILE A 140 -8.84 0.65 -2.02
N GLY A 141 -8.92 1.97 -1.86
CA GLY A 141 -9.63 2.59 -0.74
C GLY A 141 -11.14 2.45 -0.83
N ALA A 142 -11.71 2.25 -2.03
CA ALA A 142 -13.12 1.95 -2.22
C ALA A 142 -13.54 0.64 -1.53
N THR A 143 -12.62 -0.31 -1.30
CA THR A 143 -12.92 -1.56 -0.57
C THR A 143 -13.19 -1.33 0.92
N ASN A 144 -12.58 -0.29 1.49
CA ASN A 144 -12.74 0.10 2.88
C ASN A 144 -12.55 1.62 2.98
N THR A 145 -13.64 2.38 3.00
CA THR A 145 -13.60 3.85 3.00
C THR A 145 -13.34 4.47 4.37
N ASN A 146 -13.16 3.66 5.42
CA ASN A 146 -12.87 4.15 6.76
C ASN A 146 -11.37 4.36 6.95
N PHE A 147 -10.93 5.61 7.06
CA PHE A 147 -9.55 5.97 7.39
C PHE A 147 -9.34 6.22 8.88
N GLN A 148 -10.37 6.07 9.71
CA GLN A 148 -10.29 6.31 11.15
C GLN A 148 -10.04 5.02 11.94
N PRO A 149 -9.31 5.07 13.06
CA PRO A 149 -8.73 6.28 13.62
C PRO A 149 -7.40 6.68 12.94
N LEU A 150 -7.29 7.96 12.56
CA LEU A 150 -6.09 8.58 12.00
C LEU A 150 -5.58 9.65 12.98
N GLY A 151 -4.27 9.79 13.11
CA GLY A 151 -3.68 10.79 14.00
C GLY A 151 -3.83 10.50 15.48
N LEU A 152 -4.03 9.25 15.91
CA LEU A 152 -3.91 8.88 17.32
C LEU A 152 -2.43 8.67 17.68
N PHE A 153 -1.78 9.77 18.02
CA PHE A 153 -0.51 9.75 18.74
C PHE A 153 -0.83 9.90 20.23
N GLU A 154 -0.24 9.06 21.08
CA GLU A 154 -0.51 9.10 22.51
C GLU A 154 0.00 10.42 23.13
N ASN A 155 -0.87 11.12 23.88
CA ASN A 155 -0.55 12.18 24.84
C ASN A 155 -0.58 11.65 26.29
N ILE A 156 -0.16 10.41 26.50
CA ILE A 156 -0.33 9.75 27.80
C ILE A 156 1.04 9.56 28.42
N GLU A 157 1.28 10.31 29.49
CA GLU A 157 2.15 9.85 30.57
C GLU A 157 1.70 8.43 30.99
N ASP A 158 2.40 7.44 30.45
CA ASP A 158 3.03 6.36 31.21
C ASP A 158 2.14 5.29 31.90
N LYS A 159 0.99 4.86 31.34
CA LYS A 159 0.25 3.71 31.94
C LYS A 159 -0.18 2.53 31.07
N ASN A 160 -0.35 2.69 29.75
CA ASN A 160 -0.84 1.60 28.88
C ASN A 160 0.08 1.25 27.71
N THR A 161 1.25 1.88 27.59
CA THR A 161 2.35 1.24 26.88
C THR A 161 2.73 0.05 27.73
N THR A 162 2.25 -1.14 27.36
CA THR A 162 2.80 -2.38 27.88
C THR A 162 4.29 -2.32 27.62
N LYS A 163 5.08 -1.95 28.65
CA LYS A 163 6.53 -2.15 28.71
C LYS A 163 6.75 -3.66 28.76
N LEU A 164 6.44 -4.33 27.65
CA LEU A 164 6.65 -5.75 27.44
C LEU A 164 8.17 -5.90 27.22
N ASN A 165 8.89 -6.16 28.31
CA ASN A 165 10.33 -6.46 28.30
C ASN A 165 11.20 -5.49 27.48
N GLY A 166 10.97 -4.18 27.63
CA GLY A 166 11.77 -3.13 26.95
C GLY A 166 11.33 -2.81 25.51
N LEU A 167 10.35 -3.52 24.95
CA LEU A 167 9.78 -3.21 23.63
C LEU A 167 8.70 -2.11 23.74
N GLN A 168 8.88 -1.00 23.01
CA GLN A 168 7.94 0.12 22.98
C GLN A 168 7.00 0.03 21.76
N TYR A 169 6.12 -0.98 21.73
CA TYR A 169 5.11 -1.11 20.68
C TYR A 169 3.77 -0.50 21.13
N SER A 170 3.21 0.43 20.37
CA SER A 170 1.85 0.95 20.59
C SER A 170 0.94 0.58 19.41
N GLN A 171 -0.11 -0.19 19.72
CA GLN A 171 -1.14 -0.59 18.76
C GLN A 171 -1.92 0.63 18.20
N LYS A 172 -2.04 1.72 18.96
CA LYS A 172 -2.70 2.97 18.50
C LYS A 172 -1.87 3.71 17.46
N ILE A 173 -0.56 3.79 17.68
CA ILE A 173 0.38 4.34 16.70
C ILE A 173 0.39 3.45 15.46
N ALA A 174 0.47 2.13 15.63
CA ALA A 174 0.38 1.17 14.53
C ALA A 174 -0.92 1.30 13.74
N LEU A 175 -2.06 1.54 14.39
CA LEU A 175 -3.33 1.72 13.69
C LEU A 175 -3.40 3.06 12.94
N SER A 176 -2.87 4.13 13.52
CA SER A 176 -2.81 5.45 12.89
C SER A 176 -1.91 5.45 11.67
N LEU A 177 -0.72 4.84 11.78
CA LEU A 177 0.24 4.74 10.67
C LEU A 177 -0.26 3.77 9.59
N ALA A 178 -0.96 2.69 9.95
CA ALA A 178 -1.63 1.82 8.98
C ALA A 178 -2.69 2.57 8.19
N SER A 179 -3.49 3.40 8.88
CA SER A 179 -4.50 4.23 8.25
C SER A 179 -3.89 5.32 7.36
N ALA A 180 -2.76 5.91 7.78
CA ALA A 180 -2.00 6.88 6.98
C ALA A 180 -1.40 6.24 5.72
N ALA A 181 -0.80 5.05 5.84
CA ALA A 181 -0.27 4.28 4.71
C ALA A 181 -1.37 3.85 3.73
N LYS A 182 -2.56 3.49 4.23
CA LYS A 182 -3.75 3.23 3.42
C LYS A 182 -4.23 4.49 2.70
N LEU A 183 -4.23 5.64 3.37
CA LEU A 183 -4.64 6.93 2.81
C LEU A 183 -3.72 7.37 1.66
N ALA A 184 -2.44 6.97 1.67
CA ALA A 184 -1.47 7.30 0.62
C ALA A 184 -1.87 6.80 -0.78
N PHE A 185 -2.81 5.86 -0.89
CA PHE A 185 -3.34 5.38 -2.17
C PHE A 185 -4.41 6.28 -2.78
N GLU A 186 -4.92 7.27 -2.05
CA GLU A 186 -5.95 8.18 -2.52
C GLU A 186 -5.35 9.42 -3.20
N ASP A 187 -6.19 10.18 -3.90
CA ASP A 187 -5.80 11.46 -4.49
C ASP A 187 -5.45 12.50 -3.41
N VAL A 188 -4.52 13.41 -3.71
CA VAL A 188 -4.06 14.48 -2.80
C VAL A 188 -5.22 15.25 -2.11
N PRO A 189 -6.33 15.62 -2.78
CA PRO A 189 -7.46 16.27 -2.11
C PRO A 189 -8.11 15.41 -1.02
N ILE A 190 -8.26 14.10 -1.26
CA ILE A 190 -8.80 13.15 -0.28
C ILE A 190 -7.83 13.02 0.90
N ILE A 191 -6.53 12.89 0.62
CA ILE A 191 -5.48 12.83 1.64
C ILE A 191 -5.57 14.08 2.54
N ALA A 192 -5.58 15.26 1.94
CA ALA A 192 -5.63 16.53 2.67
C ALA A 192 -6.90 16.67 3.52
N TYR A 193 -8.05 16.23 3.00
CA TYR A 193 -9.32 16.29 3.74
C TYR A 193 -9.32 15.35 4.95
N GLU A 194 -8.91 14.09 4.78
CA GLU A 194 -8.88 13.12 5.88
C GLU A 194 -7.85 13.47 6.95
N LEU A 195 -6.67 13.98 6.56
CA LEU A 195 -5.66 14.47 7.50
C LEU A 195 -6.16 15.68 8.29
N LYS A 196 -6.84 16.63 7.63
CA LYS A 196 -7.45 17.78 8.30
C LYS A 196 -8.49 17.34 9.33
N ASN A 197 -9.36 16.39 8.97
CA ASN A 197 -10.36 15.85 9.90
C ASN A 197 -9.75 15.09 11.08
N ALA A 198 -8.58 14.47 10.85
CA ALA A 198 -7.81 13.80 11.89
C ALA A 198 -7.00 14.78 12.78
N GLY A 199 -7.06 16.08 12.51
CA GLY A 199 -6.41 17.12 13.31
C GLY A 199 -4.92 17.32 13.02
N TYR A 200 -4.45 16.99 11.82
CA TYR A 200 -3.08 17.32 11.39
C TYR A 200 -2.98 18.80 10.99
N ASP A 201 -1.79 19.38 11.16
CA ASP A 201 -1.55 20.75 10.71
C ASP A 201 -1.35 20.77 9.19
N MET A 202 -2.36 21.24 8.47
CA MET A 202 -2.34 21.32 7.02
C MET A 202 -1.32 22.32 6.47
N LYS A 203 -0.77 23.24 7.27
CA LYS A 203 0.37 24.08 6.86
C LYS A 203 1.64 23.25 6.71
N THR A 204 1.73 22.13 7.42
CA THR A 204 2.88 21.23 7.36
C THR A 204 2.78 20.22 6.22
N PHE A 205 1.56 19.97 5.72
CA PHE A 205 1.30 18.98 4.68
C PHE A 205 2.08 19.29 3.39
N LYS A 206 2.81 18.28 2.90
CA LYS A 206 3.55 18.36 1.65
C LYS A 206 3.51 17.00 0.92
N PRO A 207 2.98 16.93 -0.32
CA PRO A 207 3.09 15.72 -1.13
C PRO A 207 4.55 15.56 -1.61
N ILE A 208 4.99 14.31 -1.73
CA ILE A 208 6.27 13.92 -2.34
C ILE A 208 5.93 13.15 -3.61
N ALA A 209 6.56 13.53 -4.71
CA ALA A 209 6.60 12.67 -5.90
C ALA A 209 7.93 12.83 -6.62
N TYR A 210 8.51 11.70 -7.03
CA TYR A 210 9.74 11.64 -7.80
C TYR A 210 9.74 10.35 -8.61
N LYS A 211 9.83 10.46 -9.93
CA LYS A 211 9.65 9.33 -10.86
C LYS A 211 8.34 8.59 -10.53
N ASN A 212 8.42 7.34 -10.07
CA ASN A 212 7.27 6.51 -9.70
C ASN A 212 7.04 6.45 -8.18
N ILE A 213 7.87 7.12 -7.37
CA ILE A 213 7.65 7.25 -5.94
C ILE A 213 6.64 8.34 -5.68
N CYS A 214 5.66 8.02 -4.84
CA CYS A 214 4.75 9.00 -4.29
C CYS A 214 4.68 8.86 -2.76
N GLY A 215 4.35 9.94 -2.08
CA GLY A 215 4.19 9.96 -0.63
C GLY A 215 3.70 11.31 -0.15
N TYR A 216 3.71 11.49 1.16
CA TYR A 216 3.45 12.79 1.77
C TYR A 216 4.08 12.90 3.16
N ILE A 217 4.29 14.13 3.60
CA ILE A 217 4.72 14.48 4.95
C ILE A 217 3.66 15.38 5.58
N CYS A 218 3.36 15.17 6.86
CA CYS A 218 2.60 16.11 7.67
C CYS A 218 2.93 15.95 9.16
N GLU A 219 2.54 16.94 9.96
CA GLU A 219 2.81 17.00 11.38
C GLU A 219 1.51 17.08 12.19
N LYS A 220 1.52 16.43 13.35
CA LYS A 220 0.51 16.56 14.40
C LYS A 220 1.14 16.38 15.78
N ASP A 221 0.90 17.29 16.71
CA ASP A 221 1.35 17.19 18.11
C ASP A 221 2.86 16.89 18.24
N ASN A 222 3.71 17.64 17.52
CA ASN A 222 5.16 17.40 17.38
C ASN A 222 5.54 16.04 16.76
N ASN A 223 4.61 15.29 16.19
CA ASN A 223 4.86 14.05 15.46
C ASN A 223 4.84 14.33 13.97
N ILE A 224 6.00 14.22 13.33
CA ILE A 224 6.13 14.25 11.89
C ILE A 224 5.90 12.83 11.38
N ILE A 225 4.96 12.66 10.47
CA ILE A 225 4.79 11.42 9.72
C ILE A 225 5.31 11.57 8.29
N LEU A 226 6.13 10.63 7.86
CA LEU A 226 6.55 10.45 6.47
C LEU A 226 5.90 9.17 5.96
N VAL A 227 5.08 9.29 4.92
CA VAL A 227 4.30 8.19 4.38
C VAL A 227 4.69 7.95 2.93
N PHE A 228 5.17 6.76 2.62
CA PHE A 228 5.41 6.33 1.24
C PHE A 228 4.24 5.49 0.73
N ARG A 229 3.75 5.84 -0.45
CA ARG A 229 2.72 5.10 -1.15
C ARG A 229 3.32 3.81 -1.72
N GLY A 230 2.57 2.71 -1.61
CA GLY A 230 2.92 1.46 -2.28
C GLY A 230 2.41 1.37 -3.72
N SER A 231 2.79 0.30 -4.40
CA SER A 231 2.13 -0.10 -5.64
C SER A 231 0.72 -0.59 -5.34
N ASN A 232 -0.19 -0.39 -6.28
CA ASN A 232 -1.55 -0.91 -6.17
C ASN A 232 -1.48 -2.45 -6.07
N PRO A 233 -2.13 -3.12 -5.09
CA PRO A 233 -2.22 -4.58 -5.04
C PRO A 233 -2.76 -5.22 -6.34
N LEU A 234 -3.54 -4.45 -7.11
CA LEU A 234 -4.01 -4.82 -8.45
C LEU A 234 -2.86 -4.82 -9.47
N ASN A 235 -1.87 -3.95 -9.30
CA ASN A 235 -0.65 -3.85 -10.10
C ASN A 235 0.53 -4.65 -9.51
N ILE A 236 0.26 -5.89 -9.11
CA ILE A 236 1.30 -6.76 -8.53
C ILE A 236 2.34 -7.22 -9.57
N GLN A 237 2.03 -7.08 -10.87
CA GLN A 237 3.04 -7.31 -11.92
C GLN A 237 4.14 -6.25 -11.85
N ASN A 238 3.84 -4.98 -11.59
CA ASN A 238 4.88 -3.98 -11.29
C ASN A 238 5.63 -4.36 -10.01
N CYS A 239 4.93 -4.75 -8.93
CA CYS A 239 5.61 -5.23 -7.71
C CYS A 239 6.59 -6.38 -7.99
N LEU A 240 6.19 -7.38 -8.78
CA LEU A 240 7.02 -8.55 -9.10
C LEU A 240 8.11 -8.26 -10.15
N THR A 241 7.86 -7.33 -11.08
CA THR A 241 8.82 -6.94 -12.12
C THR A 241 9.87 -5.99 -11.56
N ASP A 242 9.47 -5.06 -10.67
CA ASP A 242 10.39 -4.23 -9.88
C ASP A 242 11.27 -5.12 -8.99
N ILE A 243 10.70 -6.18 -8.38
CA ILE A 243 11.44 -7.20 -7.59
C ILE A 243 12.55 -7.94 -8.40
N ARG A 244 12.53 -7.85 -9.73
CA ARG A 244 13.54 -8.47 -10.60
C ARG A 244 14.80 -7.62 -10.81
N SER A 245 14.92 -6.46 -10.17
CA SER A 245 16.18 -5.69 -10.24
C SER A 245 17.29 -6.37 -9.42
N PHE A 246 18.55 -6.14 -9.82
CA PHE A 246 19.70 -6.73 -9.18
C PHE A 246 19.89 -6.17 -7.77
N LEU A 247 20.76 -6.83 -7.01
CA LEU A 247 21.19 -6.29 -5.73
C LEU A 247 22.36 -5.33 -5.97
N ARG A 248 22.29 -4.17 -5.33
CA ARG A 248 23.32 -3.14 -5.35
C ARG A 248 24.01 -3.08 -3.99
N LYS A 249 25.33 -2.99 -4.00
CA LYS A 249 26.12 -2.77 -2.79
C LYS A 249 25.97 -1.34 -2.29
N ILE A 250 25.73 -1.18 -0.99
CA ILE A 250 25.73 0.13 -0.32
C ILE A 250 26.96 0.20 0.57
N GLU A 251 27.67 1.31 0.50
CA GLU A 251 28.73 1.65 1.44
C GLU A 251 28.44 3.01 2.08
N SER A 252 28.74 3.14 3.37
CA SER A 252 28.73 4.38 4.12
C SER A 252 30.17 4.83 4.36
N SER A 253 30.43 6.12 4.21
CA SER A 253 31.72 6.72 4.58
C SER A 253 32.03 6.58 6.07
N VAL A 254 31.01 6.40 6.92
CA VAL A 254 31.13 6.33 8.38
C VAL A 254 31.13 4.88 8.88
N LYS A 255 30.23 4.04 8.37
CA LYS A 255 30.05 2.65 8.83
C LYS A 255 30.73 1.58 7.97
N GLY A 256 31.28 1.95 6.80
CA GLY A 256 31.84 1.00 5.85
C GLY A 256 30.76 0.26 5.07
N ASP A 257 30.98 -1.03 4.82
CA ASP A 257 30.06 -1.88 4.04
C ASP A 257 28.71 -2.06 4.76
N MET A 258 27.62 -1.73 4.06
CA MET A 258 26.25 -1.89 4.55
C MET A 258 25.52 -3.05 3.87
N GLY A 259 26.23 -3.90 3.11
CA GLY A 259 25.64 -5.05 2.44
C GLY A 259 24.91 -4.71 1.15
N LEU A 260 24.01 -5.60 0.75
CA LEU A 260 23.31 -5.56 -0.52
C LEU A 260 21.85 -5.16 -0.34
N VAL A 261 21.43 -4.11 -1.04
CA VAL A 261 20.04 -3.67 -1.14
C VAL A 261 19.50 -3.96 -2.52
N HIS A 262 18.20 -4.12 -2.62
CA HIS A 262 17.50 -4.16 -3.89
C HIS A 262 17.63 -2.83 -4.66
N GLU A 263 18.25 -2.88 -5.83
CA GLU A 263 18.61 -1.71 -6.66
C GLU A 263 17.40 -0.83 -6.96
N GLY A 264 16.29 -1.41 -7.40
CA GLY A 264 15.09 -0.65 -7.74
C GLY A 264 14.52 0.19 -6.59
N PHE A 265 14.57 -0.28 -5.34
CA PHE A 265 14.10 0.51 -4.20
C PHE A 265 15.08 1.65 -3.88
N TYR A 266 16.39 1.36 -3.97
CA TYR A 266 17.44 2.32 -3.66
C TYR A 266 17.51 3.45 -4.69
N GLU A 267 17.42 3.13 -5.99
CA GLU A 267 17.45 4.11 -7.08
C GLU A 267 16.15 4.90 -7.19
N ALA A 268 14.99 4.28 -6.94
CA ALA A 268 13.72 4.98 -6.94
C ALA A 268 13.72 6.10 -5.90
N MET A 269 14.36 5.89 -4.74
CA MET A 269 14.50 6.88 -3.67
C MET A 269 15.32 8.11 -4.10
N GLY A 270 16.22 7.90 -5.06
CA GLY A 270 17.15 8.87 -5.62
C GLY A 270 18.34 9.17 -4.71
N GLU A 271 19.42 9.67 -5.30
CA GLU A 271 20.59 10.15 -4.57
C GLU A 271 20.42 11.61 -4.12
N PRO A 272 21.14 12.06 -3.09
CA PRO A 272 21.23 13.47 -2.74
C PRO A 272 22.15 14.18 -3.76
N THR A 273 21.62 14.52 -4.93
CA THR A 273 22.34 15.30 -5.95
C THR A 273 21.66 16.65 -6.19
N ASP A 274 22.48 17.68 -6.37
CA ASP A 274 22.08 19.01 -6.81
C ASP A 274 21.63 18.99 -8.29
N ILE A 275 20.89 20.04 -8.67
CA ILE A 275 20.03 20.16 -9.86
C ILE A 275 20.77 20.00 -11.21
N ASP A 276 22.11 20.03 -11.21
CA ASP A 276 22.90 20.15 -12.45
C ASP A 276 23.35 18.81 -13.08
N ASP A 277 23.35 17.69 -12.34
CA ASP A 277 23.89 16.42 -12.86
C ASP A 277 22.88 15.55 -13.65
N GLU A 278 21.56 15.71 -13.44
CA GLU A 278 20.53 14.88 -14.10
C GLU A 278 20.35 15.19 -15.61
N LEU A 279 20.79 16.35 -16.09
CA LEU A 279 20.74 16.72 -17.51
C LEU A 279 21.63 15.85 -18.41
N SER A 280 22.60 15.14 -17.83
CA SER A 280 23.55 14.29 -18.55
C SER A 280 23.08 12.84 -18.75
N TYR A 281 22.18 12.33 -17.89
CA TYR A 281 21.78 10.91 -17.90
C TYR A 281 20.56 10.60 -18.78
N SER A 282 19.73 11.60 -19.11
CA SER A 282 18.48 11.41 -19.86
C SER A 282 18.65 11.24 -21.39
N LYS A 283 19.88 11.08 -21.90
CA LYS A 283 20.16 11.03 -23.34
C LYS A 283 20.90 9.77 -23.77
N SER A 284 20.48 8.59 -23.31
CA SER A 284 20.81 7.33 -24.00
C SER A 284 19.85 7.15 -25.18
N GLN A 285 20.17 7.83 -26.28
CA GLN A 285 19.51 7.64 -27.57
C GLN A 285 19.96 6.29 -28.13
N THR A 286 19.07 5.30 -28.19
CA THR A 286 19.37 3.98 -28.78
C THR A 286 19.56 4.12 -30.29
N THR A 287 20.81 4.30 -30.73
CA THR A 287 21.19 4.23 -32.15
C THR A 287 21.17 2.77 -32.59
N ILE A 288 20.17 2.39 -33.37
CA ILE A 288 20.13 1.08 -34.04
C ILE A 288 20.94 1.20 -35.33
N GLU A 289 22.20 0.77 -35.28
CA GLU A 289 23.02 0.62 -36.49
C GLU A 289 22.69 -0.71 -37.17
N LEU A 290 22.25 -0.64 -38.43
CA LEU A 290 21.95 -1.79 -39.28
C LEU A 290 23.23 -2.25 -39.99
N HIS A 291 23.81 -3.35 -39.53
CA HIS A 291 24.85 -4.05 -40.30
C HIS A 291 24.23 -5.05 -41.30
N ASN A 292 24.67 -4.98 -42.56
CA ASN A 292 24.30 -5.94 -43.60
C ASN A 292 24.88 -7.33 -43.31
N THR A 293 24.08 -8.30 -42.86
CA THR A 293 24.37 -9.74 -43.02
C THR A 293 23.11 -10.62 -42.96
N SER A 294 23.08 -11.66 -43.82
CA SER A 294 22.33 -12.94 -43.80
C SER A 294 20.81 -12.92 -43.50
N LEU A 295 20.01 -13.49 -44.43
CA LEU A 295 18.55 -13.71 -44.32
C LEU A 295 18.12 -14.35 -42.99
N VAL A 296 18.90 -15.28 -42.44
CA VAL A 296 18.59 -15.94 -41.15
C VAL A 296 18.73 -14.97 -39.99
N LYS A 297 19.74 -14.09 -40.05
CA LYS A 297 19.98 -13.07 -39.03
C LYS A 297 18.95 -11.95 -39.10
N ILE A 298 18.43 -11.65 -40.30
CA ILE A 298 17.30 -10.73 -40.51
C ILE A 298 16.03 -11.28 -39.87
N VAL A 299 15.72 -12.57 -40.04
CA VAL A 299 14.56 -13.18 -39.38
C VAL A 299 14.72 -13.14 -37.87
N GLU A 300 15.90 -13.47 -37.34
CA GLU A 300 16.17 -13.40 -35.91
C GLU A 300 16.08 -11.97 -35.34
N THR A 301 16.67 -10.97 -36.01
CA THR A 301 16.56 -9.57 -35.59
C THR A 301 15.15 -9.04 -35.76
N THR A 302 14.37 -9.50 -36.73
CA THR A 302 12.96 -9.14 -36.91
C THR A 302 12.12 -9.73 -35.78
N PHE A 303 12.32 -10.99 -35.41
CA PHE A 303 11.66 -11.58 -34.24
C PHE A 303 12.06 -10.90 -32.94
N LYS A 304 13.34 -10.52 -32.80
CA LYS A 304 13.84 -9.76 -31.64
C LYS A 304 13.27 -8.35 -31.59
N ALA A 305 13.16 -7.66 -32.72
CA ALA A 305 12.55 -6.34 -32.85
C ALA A 305 11.05 -6.40 -32.59
N ILE A 306 10.33 -7.38 -33.14
CA ILE A 306 8.90 -7.61 -32.87
C ILE A 306 8.66 -7.92 -31.40
N LYS A 307 9.48 -8.79 -30.79
CA LYS A 307 9.42 -9.06 -29.35
C LYS A 307 9.63 -7.78 -28.53
N THR A 308 10.63 -6.98 -28.89
CA THR A 308 10.92 -5.70 -28.23
C THR A 308 9.78 -4.71 -28.42
N LEU A 309 9.19 -4.65 -29.61
CA LEU A 309 8.09 -3.75 -29.95
C LEU A 309 6.79 -4.16 -29.27
N ILE A 310 6.51 -5.46 -29.12
CA ILE A 310 5.40 -5.98 -28.31
C ILE A 310 5.62 -5.66 -26.85
N ILE A 311 6.82 -5.87 -26.31
CA ILE A 311 7.17 -5.47 -24.93
C ILE A 311 6.96 -3.97 -24.75
N PHE A 312 7.41 -3.15 -25.70
CA PHE A 312 7.27 -1.70 -25.66
C PHE A 312 5.82 -1.24 -25.81
N LEU A 313 5.01 -1.90 -26.66
CA LEU A 313 3.56 -1.65 -26.78
C LEU A 313 2.83 -2.02 -25.49
N PHE A 314 3.20 -3.14 -24.87
CA PHE A 314 2.71 -3.52 -23.55
C PHE A 314 3.10 -2.47 -22.50
N GLU A 315 4.37 -2.08 -22.42
CA GLU A 315 4.86 -1.05 -21.50
C GLU A 315 4.20 0.33 -21.75
N SER A 316 3.96 0.69 -23.01
CA SER A 316 3.28 1.94 -23.39
C SER A 316 1.80 1.95 -23.03
N ILE A 317 1.10 0.81 -23.12
CA ILE A 317 -0.28 0.66 -22.64
C ILE A 317 -0.33 0.66 -21.10
N ILE A 318 0.72 0.17 -20.43
CA ILE A 318 0.83 0.08 -18.97
C ILE A 318 1.16 1.44 -18.32
N THR A 319 1.89 2.32 -19.00
CA THR A 319 2.35 3.62 -18.46
C THR A 319 1.31 4.75 -18.50
N HIS A 320 0.12 4.53 -19.08
CA HIS A 320 -0.97 5.53 -19.12
C HIS A 320 -2.08 5.31 -18.07
N VAL A 321 -1.80 4.54 -17.02
CA VAL A 321 -2.72 4.40 -15.89
C VAL A 321 -2.43 5.49 -14.86
N TYR A 322 -3.35 6.45 -14.75
CA TYR A 322 -3.35 7.54 -13.78
C TYR A 322 -2.93 7.06 -12.37
N ASP A 323 -1.79 7.54 -11.87
CA ASP A 323 -1.42 7.40 -10.48
C ASP A 323 -2.02 8.58 -9.67
N PRO A 324 -2.73 8.33 -8.55
CA PRO A 324 -3.51 9.32 -7.80
C PRO A 324 -2.72 10.48 -7.18
N ILE A 325 -1.42 10.30 -6.90
CA ILE A 325 -0.56 11.42 -6.49
C ILE A 325 -0.02 12.07 -7.75
N ASP A 326 -0.83 12.99 -8.23
CA ASP A 326 -0.56 13.70 -9.45
C ASP A 326 0.63 14.64 -9.29
N HIS A 327 1.60 14.53 -10.20
CA HIS A 327 2.74 15.46 -10.30
C HIS A 327 2.28 16.92 -10.51
N ARG A 328 1.01 17.16 -10.88
CA ARG A 328 0.36 18.48 -10.87
C ARG A 328 0.39 19.19 -9.51
N TYR A 329 0.50 18.46 -8.39
CA TYR A 329 0.55 19.06 -7.06
C TYR A 329 1.97 19.40 -6.57
N LEU A 330 3.01 19.11 -7.36
CA LEU A 330 4.39 19.48 -7.05
C LEU A 330 4.74 20.85 -7.63
N GLY A 331 5.55 21.61 -6.89
CA GLY A 331 6.18 22.82 -7.43
C GLY A 331 7.10 22.50 -8.60
N LYS A 332 7.31 23.45 -9.53
CA LYS A 332 8.15 23.22 -10.73
C LYS A 332 9.56 22.73 -10.38
N ASP A 333 10.12 23.24 -9.28
CA ASP A 333 11.50 22.98 -8.84
C ASP A 333 11.64 21.65 -8.07
N GLU A 334 10.55 21.11 -7.53
CA GLU A 334 10.57 19.87 -6.73
C GLU A 334 10.57 18.60 -7.59
N ARG A 335 10.19 18.71 -8.87
CA ARG A 335 10.15 17.57 -9.80
C ARG A 335 11.53 17.01 -10.13
N TYR A 336 12.59 17.81 -9.93
CA TYR A 336 13.99 17.44 -10.19
C TYR A 336 14.74 17.04 -8.93
N SER A 337 14.10 17.11 -7.76
CA SER A 337 14.72 16.72 -6.50
C SER A 337 14.32 15.28 -6.15
N SER A 338 15.29 14.45 -5.75
CA SER A 338 15.01 13.08 -5.33
C SER A 338 14.01 13.02 -4.18
N ALA A 339 13.24 11.94 -4.08
CA ALA A 339 12.30 11.75 -2.97
C ALA A 339 13.01 11.80 -1.61
N TYR A 340 14.25 11.30 -1.53
CA TYR A 340 15.10 11.44 -0.35
C TYR A 340 15.35 12.90 0.01
N SER A 341 15.76 13.72 -0.96
CA SER A 341 16.06 15.15 -0.75
C SER A 341 14.82 15.95 -0.38
N GLN A 342 13.69 15.71 -1.05
CA GLN A 342 12.40 16.33 -0.73
C GLN A 342 12.00 16.03 0.72
N ALA A 343 12.08 14.77 1.13
CA ALA A 343 11.68 14.35 2.48
C ALA A 343 12.61 14.92 3.56
N THR A 344 13.92 14.78 3.40
CA THR A 344 14.92 15.25 4.37
C THR A 344 14.90 16.78 4.53
N ARG A 345 14.82 17.53 3.42
CA ARG A 345 14.66 18.99 3.45
C ARG A 345 13.40 19.37 4.22
N ARG A 346 12.27 18.75 3.88
CA ARG A 346 11.00 19.08 4.52
C ARG A 346 10.99 18.79 6.03
N ILE A 347 11.53 17.65 6.46
CA ILE A 347 11.63 17.29 7.88
C ILE A 347 12.54 18.29 8.61
N THR A 348 13.65 18.68 7.97
CA THR A 348 14.58 19.67 8.52
C THR A 348 13.91 21.03 8.69
N ASP A 349 13.16 21.50 7.69
CA ASP A 349 12.40 22.75 7.75
C ASP A 349 11.37 22.74 8.88
N LEU A 350 10.67 21.62 9.06
CA LEU A 350 9.73 21.45 10.18
C LEU A 350 10.43 21.49 11.53
N CYS A 351 11.63 20.93 11.64
CA CYS A 351 12.41 21.03 12.87
C CYS A 351 12.85 22.47 13.19
N GLN A 352 13.17 23.26 12.17
CA GLN A 352 13.58 24.66 12.34
C GLN A 352 12.40 25.60 12.62
N SER A 353 11.24 25.39 11.98
CA SER A 353 10.06 26.23 12.18
C SER A 353 9.47 26.15 13.60
N GLY A 354 9.72 25.06 14.33
CA GLY A 354 9.31 24.90 15.73
C GLY A 354 10.19 25.62 16.75
N GLN A 355 11.30 26.24 16.35
CA GLN A 355 12.23 26.96 17.23
C GLN A 355 12.02 28.49 17.23
N GLY A 356 10.94 28.97 16.60
CA GLY A 356 10.71 30.39 16.28
C GLY A 356 10.02 31.27 17.34
N ASP A 357 10.22 31.04 18.63
CA ASP A 357 9.78 31.96 19.70
C ASP A 357 10.94 32.56 20.52
N ASN A 358 12.21 32.26 20.21
CA ASN A 358 13.37 32.72 20.98
C ASN A 358 14.55 33.22 20.12
N LYS A 359 14.32 34.14 19.17
CA LYS A 359 15.44 34.86 18.50
C LYS A 359 15.14 36.34 18.28
N ASN A 360 15.36 37.13 19.33
CA ASN A 360 16.13 38.37 19.16
C ASN A 360 17.61 37.96 19.25
N ASP A 361 18.45 38.60 18.43
CA ASP A 361 19.89 38.33 18.20
C ASP A 361 20.12 37.13 17.25
N ASP A 362 20.64 37.23 16.01
CA ASP A 362 21.53 38.22 15.40
C ASP A 362 21.24 38.37 13.90
N LEU A 363 21.23 39.63 13.45
CA LEU A 363 21.27 40.06 12.05
C LEU A 363 22.72 40.07 11.57
N VAL A 364 23.15 39.12 10.73
CA VAL A 364 24.15 39.35 9.66
C VAL A 364 24.05 38.20 8.66
N TYR A 365 23.68 38.45 7.41
CA TYR A 365 24.22 37.72 6.26
C TYR A 365 24.06 38.55 4.99
N GLU A 366 25.15 39.23 4.63
CA GLU A 366 25.44 39.60 3.25
C GLU A 366 26.74 38.91 2.83
N ASN A 367 26.71 38.33 1.63
CA ASN A 367 27.83 37.97 0.77
C ASN A 367 28.87 36.96 1.28
N ARG A 368 28.70 35.68 0.90
CA ARG A 368 29.77 34.87 0.30
C ARG A 368 29.19 33.69 -0.48
N LYS A 369 29.39 33.70 -1.80
CA LYS A 369 29.37 32.50 -2.65
C LYS A 369 30.59 31.65 -2.28
N ASP A 370 30.46 30.33 -2.37
CA ASP A 370 31.49 29.30 -2.11
C ASP A 370 31.52 28.69 -0.69
N ILE A 371 30.40 28.16 -0.18
CA ILE A 371 30.41 27.16 0.91
C ILE A 371 29.26 26.15 0.69
N ASN A 372 29.61 24.86 0.71
CA ASN A 372 28.74 23.69 0.52
C ASN A 372 27.49 23.70 1.44
N GLU A 373 26.28 23.77 0.88
CA GLU A 373 25.01 23.94 1.62
C GLU A 373 24.76 22.82 2.65
N GLN A 374 25.25 21.61 2.38
CA GLN A 374 25.17 20.47 3.31
C GLN A 374 25.91 20.74 4.63
N SER A 375 27.01 21.49 4.60
CA SER A 375 27.82 21.80 5.81
C SER A 375 27.13 22.81 6.74
N ILE A 376 26.24 23.64 6.21
CA ILE A 376 25.48 24.64 6.97
C ILE A 376 24.28 23.96 7.66
N ILE A 377 23.64 23.00 7.00
CA ILE A 377 22.57 22.16 7.57
C ILE A 377 23.12 21.29 8.72
N GLN A 378 24.32 20.72 8.55
CA GLN A 378 25.03 19.91 9.57
C GLN A 378 25.30 20.69 10.88
N ARG A 379 25.61 21.99 10.79
CA ARG A 379 26.02 22.83 11.93
C ARG A 379 24.86 23.41 12.74
N LYS A 380 23.65 23.49 12.19
CA LYS A 380 22.48 24.07 12.91
C LYS A 380 21.69 23.07 13.76
N LEU A 381 21.72 21.77 13.43
CA LEU A 381 21.02 20.72 14.20
C LEU A 381 21.79 20.20 15.42
N THR A 382 23.02 20.67 15.64
CA THR A 382 23.95 20.11 16.65
C THR A 382 23.97 20.84 18.00
N ARG A 383 23.12 21.87 18.25
CA ARG A 383 23.08 22.52 19.58
C ARG A 383 21.71 22.71 20.25
N GLU A 384 20.60 22.52 19.53
CA GLU A 384 19.27 22.45 20.15
C GLU A 384 18.48 21.31 19.51
N SER A 385 18.17 20.27 20.29
CA SER A 385 17.48 19.09 19.77
C SER A 385 16.08 19.50 19.29
N CYS A 386 15.79 19.19 18.03
CA CYS A 386 14.43 19.25 17.52
C CYS A 386 13.55 18.38 18.45
N LYS A 387 12.62 18.98 19.19
CA LYS A 387 11.70 18.28 20.12
C LYS A 387 10.66 17.41 19.41
N LYS A 388 10.71 17.33 18.08
CA LYS A 388 9.77 16.59 17.26
C LYS A 388 10.15 15.11 17.18
N ARG A 389 9.15 14.28 16.91
CA ARG A 389 9.26 12.83 16.74
C ARG A 389 8.99 12.47 15.30
N LEU A 390 9.89 11.75 14.65
CA LEU A 390 9.73 11.28 13.28
C LEU A 390 9.20 9.84 13.27
N PHE A 391 8.08 9.63 12.59
CA PHE A 391 7.54 8.32 12.25
C PHE A 391 7.57 8.12 10.74
N ILE A 392 8.07 6.98 10.29
CA ILE A 392 8.12 6.62 8.88
C ILE A 392 7.20 5.42 8.66
N THR A 393 6.39 5.45 7.60
CA THR A 393 5.47 4.36 7.32
C THR A 393 5.21 4.17 5.83
N GLY A 394 4.72 2.98 5.49
CA GLY A 394 4.31 2.63 4.14
C GLY A 394 3.71 1.23 4.08
N HIS A 395 2.89 1.00 3.06
CA HIS A 395 2.29 -0.29 2.77
C HIS A 395 2.87 -0.87 1.48
N SER A 396 3.06 -2.20 1.40
CA SER A 396 3.59 -2.87 0.20
C SER A 396 4.96 -2.32 -0.21
N LEU A 397 5.14 -1.96 -1.48
CA LEU A 397 6.32 -1.23 -2.00
C LEU A 397 6.70 -0.02 -1.12
N GLY A 398 5.71 0.72 -0.61
CA GLY A 398 5.94 1.88 0.26
C GLY A 398 6.62 1.51 1.59
N GLY A 399 6.36 0.31 2.09
CA GLY A 399 7.08 -0.23 3.25
C GLY A 399 8.55 -0.52 2.95
N GLY A 400 8.84 -1.02 1.75
CA GLY A 400 10.22 -1.20 1.28
C GLY A 400 10.95 0.15 1.15
N LEU A 401 10.30 1.15 0.55
CA LEU A 401 10.81 2.52 0.43
C LEU A 401 11.05 3.19 1.78
N ALA A 402 10.15 3.00 2.76
CA ALA A 402 10.33 3.48 4.12
C ALA A 402 11.62 2.94 4.77
N LEU A 403 11.91 1.65 4.55
CA LEU A 403 13.11 1.02 5.07
C LEU A 403 14.37 1.53 4.34
N VAL A 404 14.34 1.63 3.01
CA VAL A 404 15.46 2.18 2.22
C VAL A 404 15.74 3.65 2.57
N PHE A 405 14.71 4.46 2.78
CA PHE A 405 14.87 5.84 3.26
C PHE A 405 15.64 5.88 4.57
N LEU A 406 15.30 5.01 5.52
CA LEU A 406 16.04 4.89 6.78
C LEU A 406 17.48 4.39 6.57
N ALA A 407 17.72 3.43 5.67
CA ALA A 407 19.08 3.02 5.30
C ALA A 407 19.91 4.20 4.76
N LYS A 408 19.34 5.05 3.89
CA LYS A 408 20.03 6.26 3.40
C LYS A 408 20.32 7.26 4.53
N LEU A 409 19.40 7.45 5.48
CA LEU A 409 19.68 8.29 6.66
C LEU A 409 20.88 7.76 7.46
N ILE A 410 20.99 6.43 7.61
CA ILE A 410 22.13 5.77 8.27
C ILE A 410 23.40 5.92 7.44
N GLN A 411 23.31 5.70 6.14
CA GLN A 411 24.42 5.79 5.20
C GLN A 411 25.10 7.16 5.25
N HIS A 412 24.30 8.23 5.34
CA HIS A 412 24.74 9.62 5.37
C HIS A 412 24.92 10.20 6.79
N ASP A 413 24.81 9.38 7.84
CA ASP A 413 24.89 9.82 9.26
C ASP A 413 24.01 11.05 9.55
N SER A 414 22.76 10.99 9.09
CA SER A 414 21.85 12.13 9.14
C SER A 414 21.44 12.47 10.58
N PRO A 415 21.43 13.76 10.98
CA PRO A 415 20.94 14.18 12.30
C PRO A 415 19.46 13.84 12.54
N LEU A 416 18.70 13.54 11.48
CA LEU A 416 17.31 13.11 11.57
C LEU A 416 17.14 11.75 12.28
N LEU A 417 18.21 10.96 12.40
CA LEU A 417 18.21 9.72 13.19
C LEU A 417 17.92 9.97 14.67
N ASN A 418 18.28 11.15 15.20
CA ASN A 418 18.08 11.50 16.61
C ASN A 418 16.59 11.70 16.96
N ILE A 419 15.79 12.16 16.00
CA ILE A 419 14.34 12.37 16.18
C ILE A 419 13.50 11.15 15.78
N LEU A 420 14.13 10.12 15.19
CA LEU A 420 13.45 8.89 14.78
C LEU A 420 12.81 8.20 15.98
N SER A 421 11.48 8.12 15.96
CA SER A 421 10.68 7.48 17.02
C SER A 421 10.17 6.10 16.61
N GLY A 422 9.91 5.87 15.31
CA GLY A 422 9.56 4.53 14.84
C GLY A 422 9.35 4.40 13.34
N VAL A 423 9.59 3.21 12.82
CA VAL A 423 9.27 2.82 11.44
C VAL A 423 8.25 1.70 11.49
N TYR A 424 7.07 1.95 10.92
CA TYR A 424 5.96 1.00 10.92
C TYR A 424 5.59 0.68 9.49
N THR A 425 5.83 -0.55 9.07
CA THR A 425 5.55 -0.98 7.69
C THR A 425 4.53 -2.10 7.67
N TYR A 426 3.77 -2.19 6.59
CA TYR A 426 2.64 -3.12 6.44
C TYR A 426 2.75 -3.82 5.10
N GLY A 427 2.71 -5.16 5.07
CA GLY A 427 2.80 -5.87 3.79
C GLY A 427 4.15 -5.69 3.07
N GLN A 428 5.21 -5.31 3.78
CA GLN A 428 6.50 -4.95 3.18
C GLN A 428 7.21 -6.20 2.60
N PRO A 429 7.76 -6.14 1.36
CA PRO A 429 8.61 -7.19 0.80
C PRO A 429 10.02 -7.23 1.39
N ASN A 430 10.77 -8.29 1.11
CA ASN A 430 12.20 -8.37 1.43
C ASN A 430 12.98 -7.36 0.58
N VAL A 431 13.93 -6.63 1.18
CA VAL A 431 14.59 -5.48 0.53
C VAL A 431 16.10 -5.65 0.40
N GLY A 432 16.73 -6.54 1.16
CA GLY A 432 18.18 -6.70 1.13
C GLY A 432 18.65 -8.02 1.72
N ASP A 433 19.97 -8.14 1.82
CA ASP A 433 20.65 -9.29 2.39
C ASP A 433 20.84 -9.18 3.92
N ILE A 434 21.54 -10.16 4.48
CA ILE A 434 21.80 -10.27 5.92
C ILE A 434 22.63 -9.08 6.42
N GLU A 435 23.62 -8.66 5.65
CA GLU A 435 24.50 -7.54 6.04
C GLU A 435 23.73 -6.21 5.99
N PHE A 436 22.85 -6.04 5.00
CA PHE A 436 21.90 -4.93 4.97
C PHE A 436 20.99 -4.91 6.19
N ALA A 437 20.42 -6.05 6.60
CA ALA A 437 19.61 -6.12 7.80
C ALA A 437 20.42 -5.77 9.08
N LYS A 438 21.67 -6.21 9.18
CA LYS A 438 22.55 -5.90 10.33
C LYS A 438 22.97 -4.43 10.38
N SER A 439 23.10 -3.76 9.23
CA SER A 439 23.61 -2.38 9.12
C SER A 439 22.83 -1.35 9.97
N TYR A 440 21.57 -1.64 10.27
CA TYR A 440 20.70 -0.82 11.11
C TYR A 440 21.16 -0.79 12.58
N GLY A 441 21.78 -1.85 13.07
CA GLY A 441 22.18 -1.98 14.47
C GLY A 441 20.99 -2.10 15.44
N PRO A 442 21.25 -2.51 16.70
CA PRO A 442 20.19 -2.83 17.66
C PRO A 442 19.34 -1.61 18.06
N ASP A 443 19.94 -0.43 18.14
CA ASP A 443 19.25 0.80 18.57
C ASP A 443 18.21 1.32 17.58
N ILE A 444 18.43 1.06 16.28
CA ILE A 444 17.47 1.42 15.24
C ILE A 444 16.49 0.25 15.04
N SER A 445 16.97 -1.00 15.00
CA SER A 445 16.12 -2.18 14.83
C SER A 445 15.00 -2.27 15.86
N LYS A 446 15.23 -1.87 17.13
CA LYS A 446 14.18 -1.85 18.16
C LYS A 446 13.03 -0.88 17.86
N LYS A 447 13.24 0.11 16.99
CA LYS A 447 12.24 1.10 16.54
C LYS A 447 11.54 0.70 15.23
N ILE A 448 11.90 -0.44 14.63
CA ILE A 448 11.31 -0.94 13.38
C ILE A 448 10.27 -2.02 13.71
N PHE A 449 9.07 -1.88 13.13
CA PHE A 449 7.91 -2.73 13.36
C PHE A 449 7.29 -3.16 12.02
N LEU A 450 7.50 -4.42 11.67
CA LEU A 450 7.08 -5.05 10.40
C LEU A 450 5.76 -5.78 10.60
N HIS A 451 4.68 -5.29 10.02
CA HIS A 451 3.36 -5.91 10.16
C HIS A 451 3.09 -6.83 8.97
N VAL A 452 2.75 -8.09 9.26
CA VAL A 452 2.40 -9.10 8.27
C VAL A 452 1.06 -9.72 8.61
N TYR A 453 0.15 -9.77 7.63
CA TYR A 453 -1.16 -10.38 7.79
C TYR A 453 -1.25 -11.75 7.10
N ASP A 454 -1.56 -12.77 7.90
CA ASP A 454 -1.92 -14.15 7.56
C ASP A 454 -1.12 -14.72 6.38
N ASN A 455 -1.74 -14.87 5.20
CA ASN A 455 -1.12 -15.46 4.03
C ASN A 455 -0.56 -14.45 3.03
N ASP A 456 -0.39 -13.17 3.40
CA ASP A 456 0.16 -12.13 2.51
C ASP A 456 1.45 -12.56 1.80
N ILE A 457 1.38 -12.68 0.47
CA ILE A 457 2.50 -13.13 -0.36
C ILE A 457 3.64 -12.12 -0.42
N VAL A 458 3.34 -10.81 -0.34
CA VAL A 458 4.32 -9.75 -0.60
C VAL A 458 5.42 -9.76 0.45
N CYS A 459 5.07 -10.01 1.72
CA CYS A 459 6.06 -10.18 2.79
C CYS A 459 7.01 -11.36 2.63
N ARG A 460 6.70 -12.26 1.70
CA ARG A 460 7.46 -13.49 1.49
C ARG A 460 8.24 -13.43 0.19
N ILE A 461 8.26 -12.30 -0.52
CA ILE A 461 9.00 -12.13 -1.78
C ILE A 461 10.03 -10.98 -1.65
N PRO A 462 11.14 -11.04 -2.39
CA PRO A 462 11.67 -12.19 -3.13
C PRO A 462 12.05 -13.41 -2.24
N PRO A 463 11.80 -14.64 -2.72
CA PRO A 463 12.11 -15.88 -2.01
C PRO A 463 13.56 -16.32 -1.82
N TRP A 464 14.43 -15.88 -2.70
CA TRP A 464 15.68 -16.56 -2.98
C TRP A 464 16.84 -15.85 -2.29
N ALA A 465 17.90 -16.60 -2.01
CA ALA A 465 19.13 -16.02 -1.55
C ALA A 465 19.67 -14.99 -2.59
N PRO A 466 20.28 -13.89 -2.16
CA PRO A 466 20.67 -13.60 -0.77
C PRO A 466 19.63 -12.78 0.03
N TYR A 467 18.39 -12.61 -0.46
CA TYR A 467 17.36 -11.85 0.27
C TYR A 467 16.96 -12.51 1.58
N VAL A 468 16.79 -11.70 2.63
CA VAL A 468 16.32 -12.13 3.95
C VAL A 468 15.20 -11.26 4.50
N GLY A 469 14.63 -11.69 5.63
CA GLY A 469 13.63 -10.92 6.36
C GLY A 469 14.18 -9.54 6.74
N PRO A 470 13.36 -8.47 6.64
CA PRO A 470 13.81 -7.13 6.99
C PRO A 470 14.10 -6.99 8.49
N PRO A 471 15.00 -6.09 8.92
CA PRO A 471 15.40 -5.94 10.31
C PRO A 471 14.27 -5.40 11.20
N GLY A 472 14.34 -5.72 12.49
CA GLY A 472 13.43 -5.21 13.51
C GLY A 472 12.44 -6.24 14.05
N ASN A 473 11.34 -5.76 14.60
CA ASN A 473 10.31 -6.57 15.24
C ASN A 473 9.27 -7.01 14.20
N LEU A 474 8.99 -8.30 14.11
CA LEU A 474 7.93 -8.84 13.27
C LEU A 474 6.62 -8.95 14.06
N ILE A 475 5.57 -8.27 13.58
CA ILE A 475 4.22 -8.33 14.11
C ILE A 475 3.39 -9.18 13.15
N PHE A 476 3.13 -10.42 13.54
CA PHE A 476 2.32 -11.34 12.77
C PHE A 476 0.86 -11.29 13.25
N MET A 477 -0.06 -11.10 12.31
CA MET A 477 -1.50 -11.12 12.53
C MET A 477 -2.11 -12.30 11.79
N ASP A 478 -2.83 -13.18 12.46
CA ASP A 478 -3.50 -14.29 11.77
C ASP A 478 -4.90 -13.93 11.24
N SER A 479 -5.52 -14.87 10.52
CA SER A 479 -6.89 -14.73 10.03
C SER A 479 -7.95 -14.52 11.13
N SER A 480 -7.66 -14.77 12.41
CA SER A 480 -8.55 -14.49 13.55
C SER A 480 -8.35 -13.12 14.18
N TYR A 481 -7.35 -12.36 13.69
CA TYR A 481 -6.85 -11.11 14.28
C TYR A 481 -6.11 -11.30 15.61
N SER A 482 -5.59 -12.51 15.89
CA SER A 482 -4.60 -12.67 16.96
C SER A 482 -3.28 -12.01 16.54
N ILE A 483 -2.66 -11.24 17.44
CA ILE A 483 -1.39 -10.56 17.19
C ILE A 483 -0.29 -11.26 17.98
N SER A 484 0.74 -11.73 17.26
CA SER A 484 1.96 -12.31 17.82
C SER A 484 3.17 -11.45 17.46
N ILE A 485 3.98 -11.08 18.46
CA ILE A 485 5.16 -10.24 18.27
C ILE A 485 6.44 -11.09 18.38
N TYR A 486 7.31 -10.94 17.40
CA TYR A 486 8.57 -11.64 17.24
C TYR A 486 9.71 -10.61 17.21
N PRO A 487 10.29 -10.26 18.37
CA PRO A 487 11.47 -9.40 18.42
C PRO A 487 12.69 -10.03 17.72
N PRO A 488 13.67 -9.22 17.29
CA PRO A 488 14.90 -9.72 16.69
C PRO A 488 15.68 -10.56 17.70
N ASN A 489 16.49 -11.50 17.19
CA ASN A 489 17.34 -12.34 18.01
C ASN A 489 18.30 -11.47 18.86
N PRO A 490 18.38 -11.68 20.18
CA PRO A 490 19.16 -10.82 21.07
C PRO A 490 20.68 -10.86 20.81
N VAL A 491 21.19 -11.92 20.20
CA VAL A 491 22.62 -12.11 19.90
C VAL A 491 22.95 -11.62 18.49
N THR A 492 22.19 -12.05 17.49
CA THR A 492 22.50 -11.73 16.08
C THR A 492 21.85 -10.44 15.58
N ASN A 493 20.90 -9.87 16.33
CA ASN A 493 20.03 -8.75 15.93
C ASN A 493 19.24 -9.00 14.63
N LEU A 494 19.14 -10.26 14.20
CA LEU A 494 18.40 -10.63 13.01
C LEU A 494 16.93 -10.86 13.35
N SER A 495 16.05 -10.31 12.52
CA SER A 495 14.63 -10.58 12.55
C SER A 495 14.35 -12.04 12.20
N ILE A 496 13.27 -12.59 12.74
CA ILE A 496 12.78 -13.90 12.35
C ILE A 496 12.13 -13.80 10.96
N PRO A 497 12.58 -14.57 9.94
CA PRO A 497 11.94 -14.56 8.63
C PRO A 497 10.50 -15.05 8.73
N ILE A 498 9.55 -14.32 8.11
CA ILE A 498 8.13 -14.68 8.11
C ILE A 498 7.87 -16.12 7.63
N ARG A 499 8.72 -16.66 6.76
CA ARG A 499 8.60 -18.02 6.23
C ARG A 499 8.86 -19.10 7.27
N THR A 500 9.66 -18.77 8.28
CA THR A 500 9.92 -19.64 9.44
C THR A 500 8.72 -19.61 10.37
N VAL A 501 8.11 -18.44 10.56
CA VAL A 501 6.88 -18.28 11.37
C VAL A 501 5.69 -18.98 10.71
N ARG A 502 5.41 -18.69 9.44
CA ARG A 502 4.28 -19.26 8.71
C ARG A 502 4.51 -19.31 7.20
N LYS A 503 4.61 -20.52 6.66
CA LYS A 503 4.55 -20.80 5.22
C LYS A 503 3.10 -20.61 4.72
N ILE A 504 2.96 -20.15 3.47
CA ILE A 504 1.64 -20.08 2.81
C ILE A 504 1.14 -21.52 2.64
N SER A 505 0.04 -21.83 3.31
CA SER A 505 -0.63 -23.12 3.14
C SER A 505 -1.73 -22.98 2.10
N PHE A 506 -1.54 -23.62 0.95
CA PHE A 506 -2.55 -23.70 -0.12
C PHE A 506 -3.58 -24.80 0.14
N ILE A 507 -3.33 -25.67 1.12
CA ILE A 507 -4.20 -26.78 1.50
C ILE A 507 -5.11 -26.37 2.66
N GLN A 508 -4.62 -25.52 3.57
CA GLN A 508 -5.43 -24.97 4.65
C GLN A 508 -6.57 -24.13 4.07
N LEU A 509 -7.76 -24.27 4.66
CA LEU A 509 -8.89 -23.39 4.39
C LEU A 509 -8.48 -21.93 4.60
N SER A 510 -8.22 -21.25 3.51
CA SER A 510 -7.69 -19.89 3.44
C SER A 510 -8.61 -19.04 2.57
N GLY A 511 -8.55 -17.72 2.75
CA GLY A 511 -9.45 -16.79 2.06
C GLY A 511 -10.92 -17.07 2.34
N ILE A 512 -11.75 -17.12 1.29
CA ILE A 512 -13.22 -17.24 1.41
C ILE A 512 -13.69 -18.51 2.11
N LEU A 513 -12.86 -19.54 2.22
CA LEU A 513 -13.20 -20.78 2.92
C LEU A 513 -12.80 -20.78 4.40
N ASN A 514 -12.09 -19.76 4.87
CA ASN A 514 -11.73 -19.62 6.28
C ASN A 514 -12.92 -19.08 7.08
N LEU A 515 -13.29 -19.75 8.19
CA LEU A 515 -14.45 -19.36 9.00
C LEU A 515 -14.37 -17.93 9.56
N ASN A 516 -13.18 -17.46 9.93
CA ASN A 516 -12.99 -16.09 10.43
C ASN A 516 -13.22 -15.08 9.31
N VAL A 517 -12.74 -15.37 8.10
CA VAL A 517 -13.00 -14.54 6.91
C VAL A 517 -14.49 -14.53 6.59
N ILE A 518 -15.15 -15.70 6.55
CA ILE A 518 -16.58 -15.83 6.24
C ILE A 518 -17.44 -14.98 7.18
N ARG A 519 -17.15 -15.04 8.49
CA ARG A 519 -17.87 -14.25 9.50
C ARG A 519 -17.72 -12.75 9.27
N ARG A 520 -16.53 -12.30 8.83
CA ARG A 520 -16.26 -10.88 8.56
C ARG A 520 -16.92 -10.37 7.29
N MET A 521 -17.05 -11.19 6.25
CA MET A 521 -17.63 -10.77 4.96
C MET A 521 -19.03 -10.16 5.11
N ILE A 522 -19.79 -10.53 6.15
CA ILE A 522 -21.12 -9.95 6.43
C ILE A 522 -21.06 -8.42 6.61
N ASN A 523 -19.97 -7.90 7.16
CA ASN A 523 -19.79 -6.49 7.47
C ASN A 523 -18.91 -5.76 6.43
N GLU A 524 -18.49 -6.45 5.37
CA GLU A 524 -17.64 -5.89 4.33
C GLU A 524 -18.45 -5.21 3.22
N SER A 525 -17.82 -4.26 2.53
CA SER A 525 -18.42 -3.66 1.34
C SER A 525 -18.62 -4.71 0.25
N TRP A 526 -19.65 -4.55 -0.58
CA TRP A 526 -19.89 -5.44 -1.73
C TRP A 526 -18.64 -5.54 -2.63
N LEU A 527 -17.91 -4.44 -2.81
CA LEU A 527 -16.69 -4.38 -3.61
C LEU A 527 -15.56 -5.22 -2.97
N ARG A 528 -15.40 -5.16 -1.64
CA ARG A 528 -14.45 -6.01 -0.91
C ARG A 528 -14.81 -7.49 -1.06
N ILE A 529 -16.08 -7.84 -0.94
CA ILE A 529 -16.57 -9.21 -1.14
C ILE A 529 -16.25 -9.68 -2.56
N THR A 530 -16.55 -8.86 -3.58
CA THR A 530 -16.19 -9.14 -4.97
C THR A 530 -14.69 -9.41 -5.13
N PHE A 531 -13.82 -8.61 -4.50
CA PHE A 531 -12.37 -8.83 -4.54
C PHE A 531 -11.96 -10.14 -3.87
N ARG A 532 -12.65 -10.58 -2.82
CA ARG A 532 -12.38 -11.89 -2.19
C ARG A 532 -12.66 -13.08 -3.11
N PHE A 533 -13.59 -12.93 -4.06
CA PHE A 533 -13.88 -13.97 -5.07
C PHE A 533 -12.98 -13.87 -6.30
N ILE A 534 -12.68 -12.65 -6.76
CA ILE A 534 -11.85 -12.43 -7.95
C ILE A 534 -10.39 -12.73 -7.64
N PHE A 535 -9.89 -12.22 -6.52
CA PHE A 535 -8.47 -12.31 -6.20
C PHE A 535 -8.14 -13.56 -5.38
N PRO A 536 -6.90 -14.04 -5.53
CA PRO A 536 -6.28 -15.00 -4.64
C PRO A 536 -6.41 -14.65 -3.16
N PHE A 537 -6.52 -15.64 -2.27
CA PHE A 537 -6.62 -15.38 -0.83
C PHE A 537 -5.41 -14.61 -0.27
N PHE A 538 -4.19 -14.98 -0.66
CA PHE A 538 -2.97 -14.33 -0.20
C PHE A 538 -2.73 -12.93 -0.81
N ILE A 539 -3.41 -12.59 -1.91
CA ILE A 539 -3.43 -11.21 -2.43
C ILE A 539 -4.53 -10.42 -1.72
N ASN A 540 -5.65 -11.06 -1.41
CA ASN A 540 -6.68 -10.46 -0.58
C ASN A 540 -6.15 -10.07 0.80
N ASP A 541 -5.26 -10.87 1.36
CA ASP A 541 -4.58 -10.59 2.63
C ASP A 541 -3.56 -9.43 2.51
N HIS A 542 -3.14 -9.10 1.29
CA HIS A 542 -2.25 -7.96 1.02
C HIS A 542 -2.99 -6.62 0.92
N PHE A 543 -4.33 -6.56 0.98
CA PHE A 543 -5.01 -5.27 0.91
C PHE A 543 -4.76 -4.46 2.19
N PRO A 544 -4.47 -3.14 2.08
CA PRO A 544 -4.17 -2.30 3.24
C PRO A 544 -5.33 -2.22 4.24
N GLY A 545 -6.57 -2.42 3.77
CA GLY A 545 -7.75 -2.52 4.63
C GLY A 545 -7.67 -3.67 5.64
N GLU A 546 -7.09 -4.82 5.28
CA GLU A 546 -6.95 -5.96 6.18
C GLU A 546 -6.04 -5.63 7.36
N TYR A 547 -4.91 -4.96 7.09
CA TYR A 547 -3.98 -4.50 8.12
C TYR A 547 -4.67 -3.56 9.11
N THR A 548 -5.41 -2.55 8.62
CA THR A 548 -6.14 -1.62 9.50
C THR A 548 -7.20 -2.33 10.35
N ASN A 549 -7.90 -3.32 9.80
CA ASN A 549 -8.93 -4.05 10.52
C ASN A 549 -8.32 -5.02 11.54
N ALA A 550 -7.26 -5.74 11.17
CA ALA A 550 -6.54 -6.65 12.05
C ALA A 550 -5.93 -5.93 13.24
N ILE A 551 -5.33 -4.75 13.03
CA ILE A 551 -4.78 -3.94 14.14
C ILE A 551 -5.90 -3.30 14.97
N ARG A 552 -7.04 -2.93 14.38
CA ARG A 552 -8.15 -2.30 15.12
C ARG A 552 -8.87 -3.28 16.05
N GLU A 553 -9.14 -4.48 15.57
CA GLU A 553 -9.94 -5.49 16.27
C GLU A 553 -9.08 -6.51 17.01
N GLY A 554 -7.82 -6.66 16.61
CA GLY A 554 -6.91 -7.66 17.14
C GLY A 554 -6.44 -7.35 18.55
N LYS A 555 -6.03 -8.42 19.25
CA LYS A 555 -5.42 -8.36 20.58
C LYS A 555 -4.04 -9.01 20.53
N ILE A 556 -3.10 -8.42 21.27
CA ILE A 556 -1.77 -9.00 21.45
C ILE A 556 -1.91 -10.22 22.37
N GLU A 557 -1.70 -11.41 21.81
CA GLU A 557 -1.82 -12.66 22.54
C GLU A 557 -0.46 -13.17 23.03
N ARG A 558 0.60 -13.02 22.22
CA ARG A 558 1.90 -13.64 22.48
C ARG A 558 3.06 -12.73 22.07
N ILE A 559 4.13 -12.81 22.86
CA ILE A 559 5.47 -12.35 22.47
C ILE A 559 6.39 -13.56 22.50
N ILE A 560 7.05 -13.85 21.38
CA ILE A 560 7.85 -15.06 21.19
C ILE A 560 9.31 -14.66 21.05
N LEU A 561 10.09 -14.93 22.10
CA LEU A 561 11.50 -14.54 22.21
C LEU A 561 12.40 -15.60 21.56
N GLY A 562 12.30 -15.72 20.23
CA GLY A 562 13.11 -16.64 19.44
C GLY A 562 12.36 -17.87 18.92
N ILE A 563 12.93 -18.48 17.89
CA ILE A 563 12.50 -19.78 17.34
C ILE A 563 13.77 -20.61 17.25
N ASP A 564 13.83 -21.74 17.95
CA ASP A 564 14.95 -22.69 17.80
C ASP A 564 15.00 -23.20 16.35
N GLU A 565 16.17 -23.64 15.88
CA GLU A 565 16.36 -24.22 14.53
C GLU A 565 15.41 -25.40 14.21
N ILE A 566 14.69 -25.90 15.23
CA ILE A 566 13.73 -27.01 15.18
C ILE A 566 12.26 -26.54 15.21
N GLY A 567 11.98 -25.23 15.24
CA GLY A 567 10.63 -24.68 15.14
C GLY A 567 9.77 -24.82 16.41
N ILE A 568 10.38 -25.00 17.58
CA ILE A 568 9.68 -25.01 18.87
C ILE A 568 9.65 -23.58 19.43
N LEU A 569 8.45 -23.15 19.86
CA LEU A 569 8.14 -21.83 20.40
C LEU A 569 8.41 -21.82 21.91
N TYR A 570 9.18 -20.84 22.41
CA TYR A 570 9.28 -20.52 23.84
C TYR A 570 8.56 -19.22 24.18
#